data_AF-A0A8T4KNN8-F1
#
_entry.id   AF-A0A8T4KNN8-F1
#
_cell.length_a   1.000
_cell.length_b   1.000
_cell.length_c   1.000
_cell.angle_alpha   90.00
_cell.angle_beta   90.00
_cell.angle_gamma   90.00
#
_symmetry.space_group_name_H-M   'P 1'
#
loop_
_entity.id
_entity.type
_entity.pdbx_description
1 polymer ?
#
loop_
_entity_poly.entity_id
_entity_poly.type
_entity_poly.pdbx_seq_one_letter_code
_entity_poly.pdbx_strand_id
1 'polypeptide(L)' 'MNIMKIVSVVLVLLGLFYAIAPHNVHVSSGLGLGLEHTMHIAVGVILVVIGLVAWWKGKKPAKK' A
#
# COMPACT_ATOMS: atom_id res chain seq x y z
N MET A 1 6.55 18.57 1.23
CA MET A 1 6.08 17.40 0.44
C MET A 1 4.54 17.38 0.46
N ASN A 2 3.85 17.10 -0.65
CA ASN A 2 2.38 17.08 -0.70
C ASN A 2 1.85 15.91 0.16
N ILE A 3 0.87 16.15 1.04
CA ILE A 3 0.23 15.12 1.89
C ILE A 3 -0.25 13.93 1.06
N MET A 4 -0.83 14.17 -0.12
CA MET A 4 -1.27 13.09 -1.02
C MET A 4 -0.14 12.19 -1.51
N LYS A 5 1.07 12.72 -1.67
CA LYS A 5 2.26 11.94 -2.04
C LYS A 5 2.77 11.11 -0.86
N ILE A 6 2.69 11.64 0.36
CA ILE A 6 3.05 10.90 1.57
C ILE A 6 2.09 9.73 1.75
N VAL A 7 0.79 9.99 1.70
CA VAL A 7 -0.26 8.96 1.79
C VAL A 7 -0.06 7.90 0.72
N SER A 8 0.21 8.31 -0.53
CA SER A 8 0.51 7.37 -1.61
C SER A 8 1.68 6.44 -1.30
N VAL A 9 2.83 7.00 -0.88
CA VAL A 9 4.03 6.21 -0.57
C VAL A 9 3.76 5.23 0.57
N VAL A 10 3.07 5.67 1.63
CA VAL A 10 2.70 4.82 2.77
C VAL A 10 1.81 3.67 2.34
N LEU A 11 0.78 3.95 1.53
CA LEU A 11 -0.14 2.91 1.04
C LEU A 11 0.53 1.90 0.12
N VAL A 12 1.43 2.35 -0.77
CA VAL A 12 2.20 1.43 -1.62
C VAL A 12 3.12 0.54 -0.79
N LEU A 13 3.84 1.10 0.19
CA LEU A 13 4.74 0.32 1.03
C LEU A 13 3.99 -0.71 1.88
N LEU A 14 2.85 -0.31 2.49
CA LEU A 14 1.98 -1.24 3.20
C LEU A 14 1.41 -2.31 2.27
N GLY A 15 0.99 -1.92 1.07
CA GLY A 15 0.47 -2.86 0.09
C GLY A 15 1.50 -3.92 -0.32
N LEU A 16 2.74 -3.50 -0.59
CA LEU A 16 3.85 -4.41 -0.90
C LEU A 16 4.22 -5.29 0.29
N PHE A 17 4.10 -4.79 1.52
CA PHE A 17 4.31 -5.58 2.73
C PHE A 17 3.32 -6.75 2.81
N TYR A 18 2.04 -6.52 2.53
CA TYR A 18 1.05 -7.59 2.46
C TYR A 18 1.24 -8.51 1.24
N ALA A 19 1.61 -7.98 0.08
CA ALA A 19 1.67 -8.77 -1.14
C ALA A 19 2.96 -9.58 -1.33
N ILE A 20 4.09 -9.12 -0.76
CA ILE A 20 5.43 -9.65 -1.12
C ILE A 20 6.26 -10.03 0.12
N ALA A 21 5.99 -9.45 1.30
CA ALA A 21 6.80 -9.79 2.47
C ALA A 21 6.65 -11.28 2.81
N PRO A 22 7.74 -11.96 3.24
CA PRO A 22 7.66 -13.34 3.69
C PRO A 22 6.56 -13.52 4.74
N HIS A 23 5.82 -14.62 4.65
CA HIS A 23 4.63 -14.87 5.48
C HIS A 23 4.95 -14.76 6.98
N ASN A 24 6.08 -15.31 7.40
CA ASN A 24 6.58 -15.22 8.77
C ASN A 24 6.86 -13.78 9.22
N VAL A 25 7.25 -12.88 8.31
CA VAL A 25 7.56 -11.48 8.60
C VAL A 25 6.31 -10.65 8.84
N HIS A 26 5.28 -10.78 7.99
CA HIS A 26 4.06 -9.99 8.19
C HIS A 26 3.09 -10.59 9.22
N VAL A 27 3.09 -11.91 9.42
CA VAL A 27 2.29 -12.52 10.50
C VAL A 27 2.87 -12.15 11.86
N SER A 28 4.20 -12.18 12.02
CA SER A 28 4.85 -11.85 13.29
C SER A 28 4.86 -10.35 13.63
N SER A 29 4.70 -9.47 12.64
CA SER A 29 4.67 -8.02 12.89
C SER A 29 3.39 -7.53 13.59
N GLY A 30 2.40 -8.41 13.78
CA GLY A 30 1.06 -8.04 14.24
C GLY A 30 0.19 -7.36 13.17
N LEU A 31 0.75 -7.12 11.97
CA LEU A 31 0.03 -6.56 10.82
C LEU A 31 -0.54 -7.66 9.91
N GLY A 32 -0.36 -8.94 10.20
CA GLY A 32 -0.96 -10.02 9.40
C GLY A 32 -2.48 -10.13 9.53
N LEU A 33 -3.09 -9.43 10.50
CA LEU A 33 -4.54 -9.35 10.77
C LEU A 33 -5.25 -10.71 10.93
N GLY A 34 -4.50 -11.81 11.08
CA GLY A 34 -5.07 -13.17 11.10
C GLY A 34 -5.76 -13.59 9.79
N LEU A 35 -5.46 -12.91 8.68
CA LEU A 35 -6.10 -13.16 7.39
C LEU A 35 -5.50 -14.39 6.70
N GLU A 36 -6.35 -15.17 6.03
CA GLU A 36 -5.94 -16.22 5.10
C GLU A 36 -5.02 -15.67 4.01
N HIS A 37 -4.14 -16.52 3.47
CA HIS A 37 -3.06 -16.11 2.56
C HIS A 37 -3.57 -15.27 1.38
N THR A 38 -4.61 -15.75 0.71
CA THR A 38 -5.22 -15.06 -0.43
C THR A 38 -5.88 -13.74 -0.04
N MET A 39 -6.45 -13.64 1.16
CA MET A 39 -7.15 -12.45 1.62
C MET A 39 -6.18 -11.31 1.91
N HIS A 40 -5.05 -11.58 2.57
CA HIS A 40 -4.09 -10.50 2.83
C HIS A 40 -3.35 -10.09 1.54
N ILE A 41 -3.10 -11.01 0.59
CA ILE A 41 -2.55 -10.64 -0.71
C ILE A 41 -3.51 -9.66 -1.42
N ALA A 42 -4.81 -9.95 -1.39
CA ALA A 42 -5.82 -9.06 -1.96
C ALA A 42 -5.82 -7.68 -1.29
N VAL A 43 -5.71 -7.61 0.04
CA VAL A 43 -5.55 -6.34 0.78
C VAL A 43 -4.30 -5.60 0.31
N GLY A 44 -3.18 -6.30 0.14
CA GLY A 44 -1.93 -5.72 -0.36
C GLY A 44 -2.09 -5.08 -1.74
N VAL A 45 -2.71 -5.79 -2.68
CA VAL A 45 -2.99 -5.29 -4.03
C VAL A 45 -3.90 -4.07 -3.99
N ILE A 46 -4.96 -4.10 -3.18
CA ILE A 46 -5.88 -2.96 -3.02
C ILE A 46 -5.14 -1.73 -2.51
N LEU A 47 -4.30 -1.87 -1.49
CA LEU A 47 -3.51 -0.76 -0.93
C LEU A 47 -2.54 -0.16 -1.96
N VAL A 48 -1.88 -1.00 -2.77
CA VAL A 48 -1.04 -0.52 -3.89
C VAL A 48 -1.87 0.29 -4.88
N VAL A 49 -3.03 -0.22 -5.31
CA VAL A 49 -3.91 0.47 -6.26
C VAL A 49 -4.37 1.82 -5.73
N ILE A 50 -4.84 1.88 -4.47
CA ILE A 50 -5.26 3.14 -3.84
C ILE A 50 -4.07 4.11 -3.75
N GLY A 51 -2.88 3.61 -3.39
CA GLY A 51 -1.65 4.39 -3.33
C GLY A 51 -1.27 5.00 -4.69
N LEU A 52 -1.39 4.25 -5.78
CA LEU A 52 -1.15 4.73 -7.15
C LEU A 52 -2.17 5.79 -7.57
N VAL A 53 -3.45 5.61 -7.23
CA VAL A 53 -4.50 6.59 -7.50
C VAL A 53 -4.26 7.88 -6.70
N ALA A 54 -3.87 7.77 -5.43
CA ALA A 54 -3.52 8.90 -4.59
C ALA A 54 -2.31 9.68 -5.13
N TRP A 55 -1.30 8.97 -5.66
CA TRP A 55 -0.15 9.58 -6.34
C TRP A 55 -0.60 10.42 -7.53
N TRP A 56 -1.46 9.81 -8.37
CA TRP A 56 -1.98 10.44 -9.59
C TRP A 56 -2.76 11.70 -9.27
N LYS A 57 -3.68 11.64 -8.29
CA LYS A 57 -4.44 12.80 -7.80
C LYS A 57 -3.56 13.87 -7.13
N GLY A 58 -2.44 13.46 -6.54
CA GLY A 58 -1.46 14.35 -5.92
C GLY A 58 -0.52 15.07 -6.90
N LYS A 59 -0.53 14.73 -8.19
CA LYS A 59 0.15 15.50 -9.24
C LYS A 59 -0.68 16.75 -9.54
N LYS A 60 -0.21 17.93 -9.11
CA LYS A 60 -0.72 19.20 -9.65
C LYS A 60 -0.44 19.19 -11.17
N PRO A 61 -1.39 19.58 -12.04
CA PRO A 61 -1.08 19.75 -13.45
C PRO A 61 0.08 20.74 -13.55
N ALA A 62 1.11 20.39 -14.32
CA ALA A 62 2.17 21.33 -14.64
C ALA A 62 1.48 22.55 -15.28
N LYS A 63 1.53 23.71 -14.63
CA LYS A 63 1.16 24.95 -15.29
C LYS A 63 2.13 25.09 -16.46
N LYS A 64 1.59 25.01 -17.69
CA LYS A 64 2.31 25.39 -18.90
C LYS A 64 2.58 26.89 -18.86
#